data_AF-V4NMK2-F1
#
_entry.id   AF-V4NMK2-F1
#
_cell.length_a   1.000
_cell.length_b   1.000
_cell.length_c   1.000
_cell.angle_alpha   90.00
_cell.angle_beta   90.00
_cell.angle_gamma   90.00
#
_symmetry.space_group_name_H-M   'P 1'
#
loop_
_entity.id
_entity.type
_entity.pdbx_description
1 polymer ?
#
loop_
_entity_poly.entity_id
_entity_poly.type
_entity_poly.pdbx_seq_one_letter_code
_entity_poly.pdbx_strand_id
1 'polypeptide(L)' 'MPVYFYAPDQPYGDFSNVSRHGVEMDGLWWPTVEHYFQARGRIGP' A
#
# COMPACT_ATOMS: atom_id res chain seq x y z
N MET A 1 -16.31 10.49 -13.83
CA MET A 1 -14.97 10.16 -14.35
C MET A 1 -14.27 9.34 -13.29
N PRO A 2 -13.76 8.13 -13.58
CA PRO A 2 -13.04 7.32 -12.60
C PRO A 2 -11.70 7.98 -12.23
N VAL A 3 -11.27 7.79 -10.98
CA VAL A 3 -9.95 8.18 -10.48
C VAL A 3 -9.17 6.90 -10.17
N TYR A 4 -7.91 6.85 -10.57
CA TYR A 4 -7.05 5.68 -10.41
C TYR A 4 -5.88 6.00 -9.47
N PHE A 5 -5.48 5.04 -8.64
CA PHE A 5 -4.47 5.22 -7.58
C PHE A 5 -3.20 4.39 -7.83
N TYR A 6 -2.62 4.52 -9.03
CA TYR A 6 -1.52 3.65 -9.47
C TYR A 6 -0.13 4.06 -8.96
N ALA A 7 0.09 5.35 -8.72
CA ALA A 7 1.42 5.86 -8.40
C ALA A 7 1.36 6.86 -7.24
N PRO A 8 2.30 6.79 -6.29
CA PRO A 8 2.29 7.64 -5.10
C PRO A 8 2.69 9.09 -5.39
N ASP A 9 3.26 9.37 -6.56
CA ASP A 9 3.67 10.71 -7.03
C ASP A 9 2.61 11.42 -7.89
N GLN A 10 1.43 10.82 -8.06
CA GLN A 10 0.30 11.39 -8.79
C GLN A 10 -0.74 12.02 -7.85
N PRO A 11 -1.66 12.86 -8.37
CA PRO A 11 -2.82 13.29 -7.61
C PRO A 11 -3.54 12.09 -6.98
N TYR A 12 -3.88 12.19 -5.70
CA TYR A 12 -4.48 11.10 -4.92
C TYR A 12 -3.55 9.88 -4.72
N GLY A 13 -2.23 10.06 -4.86
CA GLY A 13 -1.22 9.03 -4.65
C GLY A 13 -1.19 8.45 -3.23
N ASP A 14 -1.73 9.19 -2.26
CA ASP A 14 -1.88 8.73 -0.87
C ASP A 14 -2.75 7.46 -0.75
N PHE A 15 -3.68 7.27 -1.70
CA PHE A 15 -4.54 6.08 -1.77
C PHE A 15 -3.87 4.88 -2.47
N SER A 16 -2.65 5.04 -2.98
CA SER A 16 -1.88 3.93 -3.53
C SER A 16 -1.38 3.01 -2.42
N ASN A 17 -1.38 1.69 -2.65
CA ASN A 17 -0.82 0.68 -1.74
C ASN A 17 0.70 0.82 -1.52
N VAL A 18 1.39 1.53 -2.41
CA VAL A 18 2.82 1.87 -2.29
C VAL A 18 3.06 3.26 -1.70
N SER A 19 2.01 3.96 -1.24
CA SER A 19 2.19 5.24 -0.55
C SER A 19 2.99 5.03 0.74
N ARG A 20 3.81 6.02 1.12
CA ARG A 20 4.69 5.96 2.31
C ARG A 20 3.94 6.17 3.63
N HIS A 21 2.64 5.93 3.63
CA HIS A 21 1.81 5.92 4.81
C HIS A 21 1.90 4.53 5.42
N GLY A 22 2.83 4.37 6.36
CA GLY A 22 3.06 3.10 7.02
C GLY A 22 1.86 2.65 7.86
N VAL A 23 1.79 1.34 8.11
CA VAL A 23 0.73 0.70 8.89
C VAL A 23 1.31 -0.24 9.93
N GLU A 24 0.69 -0.27 11.10
CA GLU A 24 1.02 -1.26 12.13
C GLU A 24 0.15 -2.51 11.93
N MET A 25 0.79 -3.66 11.71
CA MET A 25 0.12 -4.95 11.55
C MET A 25 0.95 -6.06 12.19
N ASP A 26 0.29 -6.97 12.91
CA ASP A 26 0.94 -8.06 13.69
C ASP A 26 1.99 -7.57 14.70
N GLY A 27 1.80 -6.36 15.25
CA GLY A 27 2.77 -5.73 16.15
C GLY A 27 4.06 -5.26 15.47
N LEU A 28 4.09 -5.18 14.13
CA LEU A 28 5.20 -4.67 13.34
C LEU A 28 4.78 -3.44 12.54
N TRP A 29 5.69 -2.46 12.43
CA TRP A 29 5.51 -1.29 11.56
C TRP A 29 5.96 -1.60 10.13
N TRP A 30 5.05 -1.45 9.17
CA TRP A 30 5.29 -1.66 7.76
C TRP A 30 5.39 -0.31 7.03
N PRO A 31 6.42 -0.07 6.20
CA PRO A 31 6.59 1.21 5.50
C PRO A 31 5.45 1.55 4.53
N THR A 32 4.83 0.53 3.94
CA THR A 32 3.65 0.65 3.08
C THR A 32 2.79 -0.61 3.26
N VAL A 33 1.52 -0.52 2.87
CA VAL A 33 0.60 -1.67 2.83
C VAL A 33 1.11 -2.76 1.88
N GLU A 34 1.73 -2.38 0.76
CA GLU A 34 2.33 -3.33 -0.19
C GLU A 34 3.44 -4.19 0.44
N HIS A 35 4.31 -3.64 1.29
CA HIS A 35 5.36 -4.41 1.97
C HIS A 35 4.77 -5.52 2.83
N TYR A 36 3.70 -5.19 3.54
CA TYR A 36 2.98 -6.14 4.36
C TYR A 36 2.38 -7.29 3.51
N PHE A 37 1.74 -6.98 2.38
CA PHE A 37 1.19 -8.01 1.49
C PHE A 37 2.26 -8.88 0.84
N GLN A 38 3.39 -8.29 0.44
CA GLN A 38 4.52 -9.06 -0.10
C GLN A 38 5.10 -10.03 0.93
N ALA A 39 5.25 -9.60 2.18
CA ALA A 39 5.80 -10.40 3.26
C ALA A 39 4.88 -11.56 3.69
N ARG A 40 3.56 -11.36 3.65
CA ARG A 40 2.58 -12.42 3.95
C ARG A 40 2.42 -13.46 2.83
N GLY A 41 3.16 -13.29 1.73
CA GLY A 41 2.92 -14.00 0.50
C GLY A 41 1.71 -13.41 -0.22
N ARG A 42 1.76 -13.45 -1.55
CA ARG A 42 0.62 -13.06 -2.38
C ARG A 42 -0.55 -13.95 -1.99
N ILE A 43 -1.47 -13.44 -1.18
CA ILE A 43 -2.80 -14.00 -1.06
C ILE A 43 -3.43 -13.71 -2.43
N GLY A 44 -3.26 -14.65 -3.35
CA GLY A 44 -3.90 -14.62 -4.67
C GLY A 44 -5.42 -14.69 -4.53
N PRO A 45 -6.16 -14.60 -5.65
CA PRO A 45 -7.62 -14.54 -5.63
C PRO A 45 -8.27 -15.64 -4.79
#